data_AF-V9NFA1-F1
#
_entry.id   AF-V9NFA1-F1
#
_cell.length_a   1.000
_cell.length_b   1.000
_cell.length_c   1.000
_cell.angle_alpha   90.00
_cell.angle_beta   90.00
_cell.angle_gamma   90.00
#
_symmetry.space_group_name_H-M   'P 1'
#
loop_
_entity.id
_entity.type
_entity.pdbx_description
1 polymer ?
#
loop_
_entity_poly.entity_id
_entity_poly.type
_entity_poly.pdbx_seq_one_letter_code
_entity_poly.pdbx_strand_id
1 'polypeptide(L)'
;FGRIGRMVFQALCEKNLLGTEIDVVAVVDMSTDAEYFAYQMKFDSVHGKPHYTVEVSKSSPSVSKPDVLVVNGHRILCVKAQRNPADLPWGKLGVEYVIESTGLFTNKLQAEGHLQGGAKKVIISAPASGGAKTIVMGVNQDEYNPSSHTVVSNASCTTNCLAPIVHVLVKEGFGVATGLMTTIHSYTATQKPVDGVSLKDWRGGRAAAVNIIPSTTGAAKAVGEVIPSTKGKLTGMSFRVPTPDVSVVDLTFIASKDTSIQEIDAALKRASTTYMRNILGYTEEELVSTDFINDNRSSIYDSKATLQNNLPGEKRFFKVVSWYDNEWG
;
A
#
# COMPACT_ATOMS: atom_id res chain seq x y z
N PHE A 1 -10.66 2.09 -11.08
CA PHE A 1 -10.93 0.77 -10.49
C PHE A 1 -9.96 -0.28 -11.03
N GLY A 2 -8.66 0.07 -11.05
CA GLY A 2 -7.59 -0.84 -11.41
C GLY A 2 -7.21 -1.76 -10.23
N ARG A 3 -5.99 -2.27 -10.24
CA ARG A 3 -5.49 -3.24 -9.26
C ARG A 3 -5.75 -2.84 -7.80
N ILE A 4 -5.19 -1.71 -7.35
CA ILE A 4 -5.35 -1.21 -5.97
C ILE A 4 -6.81 -0.86 -5.66
N GLY A 5 -7.53 -0.22 -6.59
CA GLY A 5 -8.95 0.10 -6.37
C GLY A 5 -9.83 -1.14 -6.13
N ARG A 6 -9.54 -2.25 -6.82
CA ARG A 6 -10.23 -3.53 -6.59
C ARG A 6 -9.82 -4.19 -5.28
N MET A 7 -8.54 -4.16 -4.91
CA MET A 7 -8.09 -4.73 -3.62
C MET A 7 -8.62 -3.97 -2.41
N VAL A 8 -8.66 -2.64 -2.49
CA VAL A 8 -9.34 -1.82 -1.46
C VAL A 8 -10.81 -2.21 -1.34
N PHE A 9 -11.52 -2.34 -2.47
CA PHE A 9 -12.93 -2.77 -2.44
C PHE A 9 -13.10 -4.18 -1.87
N GLN A 10 -12.24 -5.13 -2.25
CA GLN A 10 -12.26 -6.49 -1.72
C GLN A 10 -12.01 -6.51 -0.21
N ALA A 11 -11.03 -5.75 0.29
CA ALA A 11 -10.76 -5.61 1.73
C ALA A 11 -11.96 -5.06 2.51
N LEU A 12 -12.71 -4.10 1.94
CA LEU A 12 -13.95 -3.59 2.53
C LEU A 12 -15.02 -4.69 2.66
N CYS A 13 -15.14 -5.53 1.63
CA CYS A 13 -16.10 -6.63 1.63
C CYS A 13 -15.72 -7.72 2.65
N GLU A 14 -14.45 -8.10 2.71
CA GLU A 14 -13.99 -9.16 3.63
C GLU A 14 -14.06 -8.74 5.09
N LYS A 15 -13.91 -7.44 5.37
CA LYS A 15 -14.15 -6.85 6.69
C LYS A 15 -15.63 -6.64 7.00
N ASN A 16 -16.54 -7.02 6.10
CA ASN A 16 -17.99 -6.86 6.21
C ASN A 16 -18.45 -5.40 6.47
N LEU A 17 -17.74 -4.44 5.87
CA LEU A 17 -18.00 -3.01 6.03
C LEU A 17 -18.94 -2.45 4.94
N LEU A 18 -19.08 -3.16 3.82
CA LEU A 18 -19.88 -2.71 2.67
C LEU A 18 -21.37 -2.66 3.03
N GLY A 19 -21.98 -1.48 2.87
CA GLY A 19 -23.41 -1.26 3.12
C GLY A 19 -23.79 -1.18 4.61
N THR A 20 -22.82 -1.34 5.52
CA THR A 20 -23.01 -1.23 6.98
C THR A 20 -22.33 0.03 7.52
N GLU A 21 -21.01 0.09 7.41
CA GLU A 21 -20.20 1.24 7.85
C GLU A 21 -19.71 2.10 6.68
N ILE A 22 -19.50 1.47 5.52
CA ILE A 22 -18.98 2.12 4.30
C ILE A 22 -19.94 1.86 3.14
N ASP A 23 -20.54 2.92 2.63
CA ASP A 23 -21.33 2.91 1.41
C ASP A 23 -20.45 3.24 0.20
N VAL A 24 -20.11 2.22 -0.59
CA VAL A 24 -19.41 2.43 -1.87
C VAL A 24 -20.43 2.83 -2.94
N VAL A 25 -20.60 4.13 -3.12
CA VAL A 25 -21.58 4.69 -4.07
C VAL A 25 -21.21 4.40 -5.53
N ALA A 26 -19.93 4.57 -5.88
CA ALA A 26 -19.48 4.46 -7.26
C ALA A 26 -18.01 4.05 -7.38
N VAL A 27 -17.67 3.41 -8.50
CA VAL A 27 -16.30 3.16 -8.95
C VAL A 27 -16.07 3.82 -10.30
N VAL A 28 -14.84 4.27 -10.53
CA VAL A 28 -14.47 4.99 -11.77
C VAL A 28 -13.34 4.29 -12.48
N ASP A 29 -13.47 4.03 -13.78
CA ASP A 29 -12.38 3.60 -14.66
C ASP A 29 -12.62 4.02 -16.12
N MET A 30 -11.71 3.65 -17.02
CA MET A 30 -11.71 3.97 -18.44
C MET A 30 -12.99 3.53 -19.17
N SER A 31 -13.60 2.44 -18.69
CA SER A 31 -14.87 1.89 -19.19
C SER A 31 -15.96 1.99 -18.11
N THR A 32 -17.21 1.81 -18.52
CA THR A 32 -18.38 1.67 -17.62
C THR A 32 -18.99 0.26 -17.71
N ASP A 33 -18.32 -0.66 -18.39
CA ASP A 33 -18.78 -2.03 -18.59
C ASP A 33 -18.73 -2.83 -17.27
N ALA A 34 -19.88 -2.92 -16.58
CA ALA A 34 -19.96 -3.60 -15.29
C ALA A 34 -19.75 -5.12 -15.40
N GLU A 35 -20.01 -5.73 -16.56
CA GLU A 35 -19.73 -7.16 -16.78
C GLU A 35 -18.22 -7.41 -16.73
N TYR A 36 -17.44 -6.54 -17.35
CA TYR A 36 -15.98 -6.64 -17.29
C TYR A 36 -15.43 -6.42 -15.89
N PHE A 37 -15.95 -5.43 -15.14
CA PHE A 37 -15.54 -5.25 -13.74
C PHE A 37 -15.94 -6.43 -12.85
N ALA A 38 -17.14 -6.99 -13.03
CA ALA A 38 -17.55 -8.18 -12.31
C ALA A 38 -16.63 -9.37 -12.61
N TYR A 39 -16.20 -9.54 -13.85
CA TYR A 39 -15.19 -10.54 -14.21
C TYR A 39 -13.86 -10.30 -13.48
N GLN A 40 -13.33 -9.07 -13.52
CA GLN A 40 -12.08 -8.70 -12.85
C GLN A 40 -12.14 -8.84 -11.32
N MET A 41 -13.32 -8.73 -10.72
CA MET A 41 -13.53 -8.92 -9.28
C MET A 41 -13.68 -10.39 -8.90
N LYS A 42 -14.20 -11.24 -9.79
CA LYS A 42 -14.43 -12.67 -9.54
C LYS A 42 -13.18 -13.53 -9.65
N PHE A 43 -12.23 -13.10 -10.47
CA PHE A 43 -11.05 -13.89 -10.82
C PHE A 43 -9.78 -13.07 -10.65
N ASP A 44 -9.04 -13.34 -9.58
CA ASP A 44 -7.71 -12.80 -9.36
C ASP A 44 -6.65 -13.90 -9.47
N SER A 45 -5.59 -13.64 -10.24
CA SER A 45 -4.53 -14.62 -10.51
C SER A 45 -3.67 -14.93 -9.28
N VAL A 46 -3.59 -14.02 -8.31
CA VAL A 46 -2.77 -14.14 -7.09
C VAL A 46 -3.67 -14.43 -5.89
N HIS A 47 -4.69 -13.61 -5.68
CA HIS A 47 -5.54 -13.66 -4.46
C HIS A 47 -6.71 -14.64 -4.57
N GLY A 48 -6.89 -15.27 -5.74
CA GLY A 48 -7.91 -16.29 -5.95
C GLY A 48 -9.31 -15.72 -6.16
N LYS A 49 -10.33 -16.44 -5.66
CA LYS A 49 -11.74 -16.06 -5.81
C LYS A 49 -12.24 -15.39 -4.54
N PRO A 50 -12.99 -14.28 -4.64
CA PRO A 50 -13.50 -13.60 -3.45
C PRO A 50 -14.60 -14.39 -2.75
N HIS A 51 -14.82 -14.08 -1.48
CA HIS A 51 -15.90 -14.64 -0.65
C HIS A 51 -17.20 -13.80 -0.68
N TYR A 52 -17.48 -13.14 -1.81
CA TYR A 52 -18.71 -12.38 -2.03
C TYR A 52 -19.32 -12.70 -3.39
N THR A 53 -20.63 -12.46 -3.55
CA THR A 53 -21.28 -12.54 -4.85
C THR A 53 -21.11 -11.24 -5.60
N VAL A 54 -20.96 -11.33 -6.92
CA VAL A 54 -20.97 -10.16 -7.81
C VAL A 54 -21.91 -10.42 -8.97
N GLU A 55 -22.91 -9.58 -9.05
CA GLU A 55 -23.87 -9.51 -10.15
C GLU A 55 -23.77 -8.14 -10.82
N VAL A 56 -24.49 -7.98 -11.93
CA VAL A 56 -24.54 -6.71 -12.66
C VAL A 56 -25.99 -6.35 -12.95
N SER A 57 -26.25 -5.05 -13.00
CA SER A 57 -27.55 -4.53 -13.37
C SER A 57 -27.40 -3.23 -14.16
N LYS A 58 -28.51 -2.74 -14.70
CA LYS A 58 -28.60 -1.43 -15.35
C LYS A 58 -29.08 -0.39 -14.34
N SER A 59 -28.53 0.81 -14.42
CA SER A 59 -29.01 1.99 -13.70
C SER A 59 -30.37 2.47 -14.23
N SER A 60 -30.62 2.28 -15.54
CA SER A 60 -31.83 2.67 -16.25
C SER A 60 -32.12 1.70 -17.42
N PRO A 61 -33.38 1.47 -17.80
CA PRO A 61 -33.71 0.71 -19.03
C PRO A 61 -33.06 1.27 -20.30
N SER A 62 -32.72 2.56 -20.32
CA SER A 62 -32.14 3.25 -21.47
C SER A 62 -30.65 2.99 -21.70
N VAL A 63 -29.92 2.44 -20.72
CA VAL A 63 -28.49 2.14 -20.91
C VAL A 63 -28.31 0.85 -21.71
N SER A 64 -27.35 0.85 -22.64
CA SER A 64 -27.14 -0.27 -23.56
C SER A 64 -26.60 -1.51 -22.84
N LYS A 65 -25.62 -1.33 -21.97
CA LYS A 65 -24.97 -2.37 -21.16
C LYS A 65 -25.17 -2.14 -19.66
N PRO A 66 -25.02 -3.18 -18.82
CA PRO A 66 -24.95 -3.02 -17.37
C PRO A 66 -23.84 -2.06 -16.96
N ASP A 67 -24.19 -1.10 -16.10
CA ASP A 67 -23.33 -0.04 -15.57
C ASP A 67 -23.39 0.03 -14.03
N VAL A 68 -23.97 -0.99 -13.40
CA VAL A 68 -24.06 -1.12 -11.94
C VAL A 68 -23.54 -2.48 -11.53
N LEU A 69 -22.59 -2.52 -10.61
CA LEU A 69 -22.18 -3.71 -9.88
C LEU A 69 -23.14 -3.94 -8.72
N VAL A 70 -23.48 -5.20 -8.45
CA VAL A 70 -24.29 -5.60 -7.29
C VAL A 70 -23.49 -6.61 -6.48
N VAL A 71 -22.98 -6.20 -5.32
CA VAL A 71 -22.10 -7.02 -4.47
C VAL A 71 -22.79 -7.30 -3.15
N ASN A 72 -23.09 -8.56 -2.86
CA ASN A 72 -23.89 -8.96 -1.69
C ASN A 72 -25.19 -8.15 -1.54
N GLY A 73 -25.82 -7.80 -2.66
CA GLY A 73 -27.03 -6.96 -2.72
C GLY A 73 -26.77 -5.44 -2.72
N HIS A 74 -25.56 -4.97 -2.42
CA HIS A 74 -25.19 -3.56 -2.45
C HIS A 74 -24.93 -3.07 -3.88
N ARG A 75 -25.51 -1.95 -4.28
CA ARG A 75 -25.44 -1.41 -5.65
C ARG A 75 -24.35 -0.35 -5.76
N ILE A 76 -23.41 -0.52 -6.70
CA ILE A 76 -22.30 0.39 -6.95
C ILE A 76 -22.31 0.84 -8.41
N LEU A 77 -22.34 2.15 -8.65
CA LEU A 77 -22.39 2.71 -10.00
C LEU A 77 -21.00 2.72 -10.68
N CYS A 78 -20.94 2.31 -11.93
CA CYS A 78 -19.75 2.42 -12.77
C CYS A 78 -19.74 3.76 -13.50
N VAL A 79 -18.88 4.67 -13.08
CA VAL A 79 -18.78 6.02 -13.64
C VAL A 79 -17.61 6.11 -14.61
N LYS A 80 -17.81 6.80 -15.74
CA LYS A 80 -16.77 6.99 -16.75
C LYS A 80 -15.66 7.90 -16.21
N ALA A 81 -14.41 7.45 -16.34
CA ALA A 81 -13.25 8.26 -15.98
C ALA A 81 -13.20 9.58 -16.76
N GLN A 82 -12.75 10.62 -16.06
CA GLN A 82 -12.50 11.94 -16.62
C GLN A 82 -10.99 12.21 -16.64
N ARG A 83 -10.55 13.04 -17.58
CA ARG A 83 -9.15 13.47 -17.64
C ARG A 83 -8.80 14.41 -16.49
N ASN A 84 -9.77 15.20 -16.03
CA ASN A 84 -9.63 16.11 -14.90
C ASN A 84 -10.57 15.64 -13.76
N PRO A 85 -10.04 15.42 -12.54
CA PRO A 85 -10.87 15.02 -11.39
C PRO A 85 -11.99 15.99 -11.03
N ALA A 86 -11.87 17.28 -11.38
CA ALA A 86 -12.90 18.28 -11.14
C ALA A 86 -14.20 18.05 -11.92
N ASP A 87 -14.12 17.31 -13.03
CA ASP A 87 -15.28 17.01 -13.88
C ASP A 87 -16.07 15.77 -13.37
N LEU A 88 -15.59 15.12 -12.30
CA LEU A 88 -16.27 13.97 -11.71
C LEU A 88 -17.47 14.41 -10.87
N PRO A 89 -18.62 13.72 -10.97
CA PRO A 89 -19.88 14.18 -10.39
C PRO A 89 -20.03 13.83 -8.90
N TRP A 90 -18.99 13.99 -8.07
CA TRP A 90 -19.01 13.53 -6.68
C TRP A 90 -20.12 14.17 -5.84
N GLY A 91 -20.30 15.48 -5.95
CA GLY A 91 -21.37 16.19 -5.24
C GLY A 91 -22.76 15.74 -5.66
N LYS A 92 -22.95 15.38 -6.94
CA LYS A 92 -24.24 14.87 -7.45
C LYS A 92 -24.52 13.45 -6.96
N LEU A 93 -23.47 12.65 -6.79
CA LEU A 93 -23.56 11.28 -6.27
C LEU A 93 -23.59 11.24 -4.73
N GLY A 94 -23.39 12.36 -4.03
CA GLY A 94 -23.33 12.40 -2.58
C GLY A 94 -22.04 11.79 -2.00
N VAL A 95 -20.97 11.69 -2.80
CA VAL A 95 -19.70 11.09 -2.36
C VAL A 95 -18.90 12.11 -1.56
N GLU A 96 -18.59 11.78 -0.31
CA GLU A 96 -17.78 12.64 0.58
C GLU A 96 -16.30 12.25 0.61
N TYR A 97 -15.99 10.96 0.56
CA TYR A 97 -14.61 10.44 0.61
C TYR A 97 -14.28 9.76 -0.71
N VAL A 98 -13.14 10.13 -1.30
CA VAL A 98 -12.63 9.50 -2.53
C VAL A 98 -11.28 8.86 -2.26
N ILE A 99 -11.13 7.61 -2.70
CA ILE A 99 -9.84 6.91 -2.74
C ILE A 99 -9.26 7.10 -4.15
N GLU A 100 -8.21 7.91 -4.24
CA GLU A 100 -7.52 8.20 -5.49
C GLU A 100 -6.46 7.13 -5.75
N SER A 101 -6.82 6.18 -6.62
CA SER A 101 -6.02 4.99 -6.94
C SER A 101 -5.70 4.85 -8.43
N THR A 102 -5.74 5.95 -9.20
CA THR A 102 -5.34 5.95 -10.62
C THR A 102 -3.83 5.95 -10.79
N GLY A 103 -3.10 6.51 -9.81
CA GLY A 103 -1.66 6.76 -9.88
C GLY A 103 -1.28 7.96 -10.75
N LEU A 104 -2.25 8.65 -11.35
CA LEU A 104 -2.02 9.84 -12.19
C LEU A 104 -2.09 11.13 -11.39
N PHE A 105 -2.89 11.17 -10.33
CA PHE A 105 -3.15 12.37 -9.52
C PHE A 105 -2.45 12.30 -8.15
N THR A 106 -1.15 11.99 -8.15
CA THR A 106 -0.34 11.94 -6.92
C THR A 106 0.15 13.31 -6.45
N ASN A 107 -0.04 14.38 -7.24
CA ASN A 107 0.19 15.74 -6.78
C ASN A 107 -1.05 16.28 -6.06
N LYS A 108 -0.85 16.88 -4.89
CA LYS A 108 -1.93 17.44 -4.06
C LYS A 108 -2.89 18.34 -4.84
N LEU A 109 -2.37 19.30 -5.61
CA LEU A 109 -3.21 20.26 -6.35
C LEU A 109 -4.05 19.58 -7.42
N GLN A 110 -3.54 18.51 -8.04
CA GLN A 110 -4.31 17.73 -9.02
C GLN A 110 -5.40 16.91 -8.34
N ALA A 111 -5.08 16.27 -7.20
CA ALA A 111 -6.05 15.51 -6.40
C ALA A 111 -7.13 16.40 -5.76
N GLU A 112 -6.84 17.67 -5.47
CA GLU A 112 -7.83 18.66 -5.01
C GLU A 112 -8.96 18.89 -6.04
N GLY A 113 -8.77 18.49 -7.30
CA GLY A 113 -9.85 18.45 -8.28
C GLY A 113 -11.04 17.62 -7.82
N HIS A 114 -10.85 16.53 -7.06
CA HIS A 114 -11.97 15.77 -6.50
C HIS A 114 -12.84 16.62 -5.55
N LEU A 115 -12.23 17.55 -4.82
CA LEU A 115 -12.96 18.47 -3.94
C LEU A 115 -13.83 19.44 -4.78
N GLN A 116 -13.30 19.90 -5.91
CA GLN A 116 -14.06 20.73 -6.85
C GLN A 116 -15.22 19.96 -7.50
N GLY A 117 -15.05 18.66 -7.73
CA GLY A 117 -16.12 17.75 -8.15
C GLY A 117 -17.20 17.50 -7.08
N GLY A 118 -17.00 18.00 -5.85
CA GLY A 118 -17.96 17.96 -4.76
C GLY A 118 -17.65 16.94 -3.65
N ALA A 119 -16.50 16.25 -3.70
CA ALA A 119 -16.03 15.45 -2.58
C ALA A 119 -15.54 16.34 -1.41
N LYS A 120 -15.45 15.79 -0.21
CA LYS A 120 -14.96 16.49 0.99
C LYS A 120 -13.53 16.10 1.38
N LYS A 121 -13.16 14.84 1.14
CA LYS A 121 -11.87 14.26 1.52
C LYS A 121 -11.32 13.36 0.43
N VAL A 122 -10.01 13.35 0.28
CA VAL A 122 -9.29 12.51 -0.70
C VAL A 122 -8.15 11.77 0.00
N ILE A 123 -8.09 10.46 -0.24
CA ILE A 123 -7.01 9.58 0.20
C ILE A 123 -6.26 9.10 -1.04
N ILE A 124 -5.04 9.58 -1.23
CA ILE A 124 -4.15 9.12 -2.31
C ILE A 124 -3.54 7.79 -1.87
N SER A 125 -3.73 6.73 -2.66
CA SER A 125 -3.23 5.37 -2.36
C SER A 125 -1.75 5.17 -2.75
N ALA A 126 -0.96 6.24 -2.76
CA ALA A 126 0.43 6.28 -3.19
C ALA A 126 1.14 7.50 -2.56
N PRO A 127 2.49 7.55 -2.57
CA PRO A 127 3.21 8.73 -2.11
C PRO A 127 2.79 9.98 -2.89
N ALA A 128 2.38 11.01 -2.16
CA ALA A 128 1.95 12.27 -2.74
C ALA A 128 3.06 13.31 -2.78
N SER A 129 2.90 14.28 -3.68
CA SER A 129 3.74 15.49 -3.76
C SER A 129 2.89 16.75 -3.53
N GLY A 130 3.55 17.90 -3.31
CA GLY A 130 2.85 19.18 -3.12
C GLY A 130 2.28 19.40 -1.71
N GLY A 131 2.86 18.75 -0.69
CA GLY A 131 2.53 19.02 0.72
C GLY A 131 1.22 18.40 1.20
N ALA A 132 0.79 17.28 0.61
CA ALA A 132 -0.26 16.45 1.21
C ALA A 132 0.29 15.76 2.48
N LYS A 133 -0.53 15.64 3.53
CA LYS A 133 -0.11 14.97 4.76
C LYS A 133 0.02 13.47 4.50
N THR A 134 1.22 12.93 4.69
CA THR A 134 1.46 11.47 4.68
C THR A 134 1.07 10.89 6.04
N ILE A 135 0.26 9.85 6.02
CA ILE A 135 -0.21 9.12 7.19
C ILE A 135 0.09 7.64 7.00
N VAL A 136 0.62 7.00 8.05
CA VAL A 136 0.86 5.55 8.12
C VAL A 136 0.17 5.03 9.38
N MET A 137 -0.70 4.03 9.19
CA MET A 137 -1.47 3.41 10.27
C MET A 137 -0.55 2.68 11.26
N GLY A 138 -0.87 2.78 12.55
CA GLY A 138 -0.03 2.29 13.65
C GLY A 138 1.19 3.15 13.98
N VAL A 139 1.51 4.19 13.19
CA VAL A 139 2.72 5.00 13.36
C VAL A 139 2.41 6.46 13.67
N ASN A 140 1.63 7.14 12.81
CA ASN A 140 1.34 8.57 12.98
C ASN A 140 -0.10 8.97 12.61
N GLN A 141 -1.03 8.01 12.55
CA GLN A 141 -2.44 8.27 12.20
C GLN A 141 -3.13 9.29 13.13
N ASP A 142 -2.68 9.38 14.38
CA ASP A 142 -3.22 10.33 15.36
C ASP A 142 -2.83 11.79 15.03
N GLU A 143 -1.92 12.01 14.08
CA GLU A 143 -1.59 13.34 13.56
C GLU A 143 -2.61 13.83 12.52
N TYR A 144 -3.63 13.03 12.18
CA TYR A 144 -4.69 13.46 11.28
C TYR A 144 -5.50 14.61 11.93
N ASN A 145 -5.52 15.76 11.26
CA ASN A 145 -6.33 16.90 11.63
C ASN A 145 -7.50 17.06 10.65
N PRO A 146 -8.76 16.82 11.08
CA PRO A 146 -9.93 16.93 10.23
C PRO A 146 -10.14 18.30 9.58
N SER A 147 -9.66 19.39 10.20
CA SER A 147 -9.88 20.75 9.68
C SER A 147 -8.88 21.15 8.60
N SER A 148 -7.66 20.59 8.60
CA SER A 148 -6.59 20.98 7.67
C SER A 148 -6.22 19.88 6.66
N HIS A 149 -6.44 18.61 6.98
CA HIS A 149 -6.05 17.49 6.12
C HIS A 149 -7.23 17.06 5.25
N THR A 150 -7.42 17.73 4.11
CA THR A 150 -8.48 17.41 3.13
C THR A 150 -8.00 16.42 2.07
N VAL A 151 -6.74 16.52 1.66
CA VAL A 151 -6.06 15.57 0.77
C VAL A 151 -4.87 14.99 1.51
N VAL A 152 -4.91 13.68 1.74
CA VAL A 152 -3.88 12.92 2.46
C VAL A 152 -3.31 11.81 1.60
N SER A 153 -2.15 11.29 2.00
CA SER A 153 -1.45 10.18 1.34
C SER A 153 -1.32 9.02 2.32
N ASN A 154 -1.69 7.82 1.89
CA ASN A 154 -1.44 6.58 2.65
C ASN A 154 -0.03 6.02 2.39
N ALA A 155 0.91 6.87 1.94
CA ALA A 155 2.28 6.51 1.57
C ALA A 155 2.35 5.41 0.48
N SER A 156 3.42 4.61 0.47
CA SER A 156 3.57 3.43 -0.39
C SER A 156 3.49 2.14 0.43
N CYS A 157 3.25 1.00 -0.22
CA CYS A 157 3.35 -0.33 0.39
C CYS A 157 4.69 -0.54 1.13
N THR A 158 5.83 -0.27 0.49
CA THR A 158 7.15 -0.37 1.16
C THR A 158 7.31 0.58 2.35
N THR A 159 6.70 1.78 2.31
CA THR A 159 6.75 2.69 3.47
C THR A 159 5.91 2.14 4.63
N ASN A 160 4.73 1.59 4.34
CA ASN A 160 3.88 0.92 5.33
C ASN A 160 4.54 -0.35 5.90
N CYS A 161 5.44 -1.01 5.16
CA CYS A 161 6.24 -2.10 5.72
C CYS A 161 7.41 -1.60 6.59
N LEU A 162 8.17 -0.61 6.12
CA LEU A 162 9.38 -0.14 6.81
C LEU A 162 9.06 0.71 8.06
N ALA A 163 8.02 1.55 8.01
CA ALA A 163 7.72 2.50 9.08
C ALA A 163 7.35 1.82 10.42
N PRO A 164 6.54 0.74 10.47
CA PRO A 164 6.30 -0.02 11.70
C PRO A 164 7.59 -0.51 12.38
N ILE A 165 8.52 -1.08 11.62
CA ILE A 165 9.82 -1.55 12.15
C ILE A 165 10.58 -0.37 12.76
N VAL A 166 10.75 0.72 12.01
CA VAL A 166 11.47 1.92 12.48
C VAL A 166 10.78 2.56 13.69
N HIS A 167 9.44 2.58 13.70
CA HIS A 167 8.65 3.09 14.81
C HIS A 167 8.94 2.31 16.10
N VAL A 168 8.94 0.98 16.04
CA VAL A 168 9.32 0.14 17.19
C VAL A 168 10.76 0.44 17.62
N LEU A 169 11.72 0.47 16.68
CA LEU A 169 13.13 0.75 17.00
C LEU A 169 13.31 2.09 17.73
N VAL A 170 12.60 3.14 17.31
CA VAL A 170 12.65 4.47 17.94
C VAL A 170 11.92 4.48 19.29
N LYS A 171 10.71 3.92 19.34
CA LYS A 171 9.84 3.94 20.54
C LYS A 171 10.40 3.11 21.69
N GLU A 172 11.03 1.99 21.40
CA GLU A 172 11.69 1.12 22.37
C GLU A 172 13.07 1.64 22.80
N GLY A 173 13.51 2.77 22.24
CA GLY A 173 14.70 3.48 22.69
C GLY A 173 16.03 2.96 22.11
N PHE A 174 16.01 1.97 21.21
CA PHE A 174 17.20 1.56 20.44
C PHE A 174 17.70 2.70 19.56
N GLY A 175 16.75 3.39 18.91
CA GLY A 175 16.99 4.50 17.98
C GLY A 175 17.66 4.07 16.68
N VAL A 176 17.71 5.00 15.73
CA VAL A 176 18.34 4.82 14.41
C VAL A 176 19.28 5.99 14.17
N ALA A 177 20.59 5.71 14.16
CA ALA A 177 21.62 6.71 13.84
C ALA A 177 21.69 6.95 12.33
N THR A 178 21.81 5.86 11.57
CA THR A 178 21.74 5.82 10.10
C THR A 178 21.21 4.47 9.66
N GLY A 179 20.62 4.39 8.47
CA GLY A 179 20.17 3.12 7.92
C GLY A 179 20.00 3.14 6.40
N LEU A 180 20.19 1.96 5.81
CA LEU A 180 20.01 1.69 4.40
C LEU A 180 19.04 0.53 4.25
N MET A 181 18.06 0.71 3.39
CA MET A 181 17.06 -0.32 3.08
C MET A 181 17.20 -0.77 1.64
N THR A 182 17.13 -2.08 1.43
CA THR A 182 16.83 -2.69 0.15
C THR A 182 15.46 -3.33 0.24
N THR A 183 14.62 -3.17 -0.78
CA THR A 183 13.44 -4.03 -0.92
C THR A 183 13.59 -4.95 -2.11
N ILE A 184 13.41 -6.25 -1.89
CA ILE A 184 13.26 -7.23 -2.96
C ILE A 184 11.76 -7.25 -3.25
N HIS A 185 11.40 -6.70 -4.40
CA HIS A 185 10.03 -6.30 -4.70
C HIS A 185 9.49 -7.09 -5.89
N SER A 186 8.27 -7.58 -5.79
CA SER A 186 7.56 -8.15 -6.94
C SER A 186 7.38 -7.13 -8.08
N TYR A 187 7.29 -7.58 -9.32
CA TYR A 187 7.02 -6.65 -10.42
C TYR A 187 5.58 -6.13 -10.33
N THR A 188 5.30 -4.94 -10.89
CA THR A 188 3.98 -4.28 -10.79
C THR A 188 3.43 -3.98 -12.17
N ALA A 189 2.21 -3.46 -12.23
CA ALA A 189 1.55 -3.03 -13.47
C ALA A 189 2.30 -1.93 -14.27
N THR A 190 3.31 -1.29 -13.68
CA THR A 190 4.12 -0.26 -14.39
C THR A 190 5.21 -0.86 -15.27
N GLN A 191 5.69 -2.07 -14.96
CA GLN A 191 6.73 -2.78 -15.72
C GLN A 191 6.16 -3.43 -16.99
N LYS A 192 7.05 -3.88 -17.89
CA LYS A 192 6.69 -4.40 -19.21
C LYS A 192 6.89 -5.92 -19.30
N PRO A 193 6.00 -6.64 -20.01
CA PRO A 193 6.18 -8.08 -20.22
C PRO A 193 7.43 -8.39 -21.07
N VAL A 194 7.73 -7.54 -22.04
CA VAL A 194 8.92 -7.59 -22.90
C VAL A 194 9.62 -6.24 -22.91
N ASP A 195 10.86 -6.18 -23.40
CA ASP A 195 11.63 -4.93 -23.53
C ASP A 195 10.80 -3.86 -24.28
N GLY A 196 10.64 -2.69 -23.67
CA GLY A 196 9.76 -1.63 -24.18
C GLY A 196 10.12 -0.23 -23.65
N VAL A 197 9.37 0.77 -24.14
CA VAL A 197 9.66 2.18 -23.87
C VAL A 197 9.33 2.54 -22.41
N SER A 198 10.34 3.04 -21.69
CA SER A 198 10.21 3.65 -20.37
C SER A 198 11.17 4.82 -20.22
N LEU A 199 10.74 6.01 -20.66
CA LEU A 199 11.61 7.19 -20.77
C LEU A 199 12.10 7.71 -19.41
N LYS A 200 11.33 7.49 -18.34
CA LYS A 200 11.65 7.96 -16.98
C LYS A 200 12.41 6.93 -16.14
N ASP A 201 12.41 5.66 -16.53
CA ASP A 201 13.07 4.55 -15.83
C ASP A 201 13.52 3.51 -16.87
N TRP A 202 14.71 3.69 -17.43
CA TRP A 202 15.22 2.85 -18.51
C TRP A 202 15.33 1.37 -18.10
N ARG A 203 15.74 1.13 -16.85
CA ARG A 203 15.85 -0.24 -16.30
C ARG A 203 14.47 -0.88 -16.18
N GLY A 204 13.47 -0.12 -15.72
CA GLY A 204 12.07 -0.56 -15.62
C GLY A 204 11.40 -0.87 -16.97
N GLY A 205 11.97 -0.45 -18.10
CA GLY A 205 11.49 -0.79 -19.44
C GLY A 205 11.90 -2.18 -19.91
N ARG A 206 12.80 -2.87 -19.20
CA ARG A 206 13.24 -4.22 -19.55
C ARG A 206 12.20 -5.27 -19.14
N ALA A 207 12.22 -6.43 -19.81
CA ALA A 207 11.29 -7.54 -19.57
C ALA A 207 11.27 -7.96 -18.09
N ALA A 208 10.14 -7.76 -17.42
CA ALA A 208 10.04 -7.82 -15.96
C ALA A 208 10.23 -9.23 -15.38
N ALA A 209 9.61 -10.23 -16.00
CA ALA A 209 9.54 -11.60 -15.47
C ALA A 209 10.82 -12.44 -15.71
N VAL A 210 11.88 -11.84 -16.26
CA VAL A 210 13.14 -12.54 -16.56
C VAL A 210 14.38 -11.76 -16.13
N ASN A 211 14.22 -10.69 -15.36
CA ASN A 211 15.31 -9.85 -14.89
C ASN A 211 15.21 -9.55 -13.40
N ILE A 212 16.37 -9.32 -12.78
CA ILE A 212 16.47 -8.59 -11.52
C ILE A 212 16.74 -7.13 -11.89
N ILE A 213 15.78 -6.24 -11.66
CA ILE A 213 15.81 -4.85 -12.14
C ILE A 213 16.05 -3.91 -10.95
N PRO A 214 17.25 -3.33 -10.78
CA PRO A 214 17.49 -2.36 -9.73
C PRO A 214 16.79 -1.04 -10.04
N SER A 215 16.19 -0.43 -9.02
CA SER A 215 15.51 0.87 -9.11
C SER A 215 15.70 1.68 -7.82
N THR A 216 15.60 2.99 -7.92
CA THR A 216 15.62 3.90 -6.76
C THR A 216 14.25 3.92 -6.09
N THR A 217 14.19 4.10 -4.77
CA THR A 217 12.92 4.22 -4.03
C THR A 217 12.90 5.44 -3.12
N GLY A 218 11.71 6.03 -2.96
CA GLY A 218 11.44 7.10 -2.00
C GLY A 218 11.03 6.59 -0.61
N ALA A 219 10.76 5.29 -0.44
CA ALA A 219 10.10 4.76 0.75
C ALA A 219 10.86 5.04 2.06
N ALA A 220 12.17 4.77 2.10
CA ALA A 220 13.00 5.07 3.27
C ALA A 220 13.09 6.57 3.59
N LYS A 221 13.02 7.44 2.57
CA LYS A 221 12.99 8.89 2.77
C LYS A 221 11.64 9.34 3.36
N ALA A 222 10.53 8.73 2.89
CA ALA A 222 9.18 9.01 3.37
C ALA A 222 8.99 8.60 4.85
N VAL A 223 9.73 7.60 5.35
CA VAL A 223 9.77 7.30 6.79
C VAL A 223 10.18 8.52 7.62
N GLY A 224 11.07 9.39 7.10
CA GLY A 224 11.45 10.63 7.77
C GLY A 224 10.35 11.71 7.81
N GLU A 225 9.28 11.57 7.01
CA GLU A 225 8.10 12.45 7.07
C GLU A 225 7.11 11.99 8.13
N VAL A 226 7.02 10.66 8.31
CA VAL A 226 6.10 9.98 9.23
C VAL A 226 6.71 9.86 10.63
N ILE A 227 8.04 9.72 10.71
CA ILE A 227 8.83 9.65 11.94
C ILE A 227 9.89 10.76 11.86
N PRO A 228 9.58 12.00 12.26
CA PRO A 228 10.47 13.15 12.04
C PRO A 228 11.87 12.99 12.63
N SER A 229 12.03 12.21 13.71
CA SER A 229 13.32 11.93 14.36
C SER A 229 14.29 11.12 13.49
N THR A 230 13.82 10.51 12.40
CA THR A 230 14.63 9.76 11.42
C THR A 230 14.82 10.51 10.09
N LYS A 231 14.38 11.77 9.99
CA LYS A 231 14.54 12.59 8.78
C LYS A 231 16.01 12.71 8.38
N GLY A 232 16.32 12.37 7.14
CA GLY A 232 17.68 12.42 6.58
C GLY A 232 18.61 11.27 7.02
N LYS A 233 18.15 10.34 7.86
CA LYS A 233 18.96 9.22 8.37
C LYS A 233 18.79 7.92 7.57
N LEU A 234 17.75 7.85 6.75
CA LEU A 234 17.35 6.66 6.02
C LEU A 234 17.28 6.94 4.52
N THR A 235 17.81 6.01 3.73
CA THR A 235 17.59 5.95 2.27
C THR A 235 17.58 4.49 1.83
N GLY A 236 17.28 4.22 0.56
CA GLY A 236 17.25 2.85 0.08
C GLY A 236 17.13 2.69 -1.42
N MET A 237 17.10 1.43 -1.84
CA MET A 237 16.87 1.02 -3.22
C MET A 237 15.92 -0.18 -3.28
N SER A 238 15.50 -0.56 -4.48
CA SER A 238 14.71 -1.77 -4.71
C SER A 238 15.34 -2.63 -5.79
N PHE A 239 15.22 -3.94 -5.66
CA PHE A 239 15.38 -4.89 -6.75
C PHE A 239 14.02 -5.46 -7.11
N ARG A 240 13.54 -5.16 -8.32
CA ARG A 240 12.32 -5.78 -8.83
C ARG A 240 12.66 -7.16 -9.37
N VAL A 241 11.98 -8.19 -8.90
CA VAL A 241 12.26 -9.60 -9.22
C VAL A 241 11.06 -10.30 -9.85
N PRO A 242 11.25 -11.46 -10.52
CA PRO A 242 10.19 -12.20 -11.23
C PRO A 242 9.13 -12.90 -10.37
N THR A 243 8.55 -12.21 -9.38
CA THR A 243 7.39 -12.67 -8.60
C THR A 243 6.22 -11.71 -8.83
N PRO A 244 4.98 -12.23 -8.92
CA PRO A 244 3.81 -11.41 -9.26
C PRO A 244 3.31 -10.57 -8.09
N ASP A 245 3.56 -11.00 -6.86
CA ASP A 245 3.15 -10.33 -5.63
C ASP A 245 3.99 -10.81 -4.42
N VAL A 246 3.82 -10.13 -3.30
CA VAL A 246 4.62 -10.19 -2.07
C VAL A 246 6.03 -9.66 -2.27
N SER A 247 6.49 -8.91 -1.27
CA SER A 247 7.79 -8.27 -1.26
C SER A 247 8.39 -8.36 0.13
N VAL A 248 9.69 -8.03 0.23
CA VAL A 248 10.41 -8.05 1.50
C VAL A 248 11.30 -6.82 1.64
N VAL A 249 11.35 -6.28 2.84
CA VAL A 249 12.28 -5.23 3.28
C VAL A 249 13.49 -5.91 3.92
N ASP A 250 14.67 -5.49 3.49
CA ASP A 250 15.96 -5.73 4.11
C ASP A 250 16.50 -4.39 4.63
N LEU A 251 16.36 -4.15 5.94
CA LEU A 251 16.84 -2.97 6.61
C LEU A 251 18.18 -3.26 7.31
N THR A 252 19.24 -2.58 6.89
CA THR A 252 20.51 -2.54 7.64
C THR A 252 20.65 -1.17 8.30
N PHE A 253 20.92 -1.12 9.60
CA PHE A 253 21.01 0.14 10.34
C PHE A 253 22.05 0.10 11.46
N ILE A 254 22.50 1.30 11.84
CA ILE A 254 23.27 1.52 13.06
C ILE A 254 22.30 2.03 14.13
N ALA A 255 22.15 1.27 15.23
CA ALA A 255 21.35 1.68 16.38
C ALA A 255 21.87 2.99 16.98
N SER A 256 21.11 3.66 17.85
CA SER A 256 21.60 4.84 18.59
C SER A 256 22.23 4.50 19.95
N LYS A 257 21.88 3.35 20.54
CA LYS A 257 22.51 2.79 21.74
C LYS A 257 23.03 1.36 21.52
N ASP A 258 23.90 0.90 22.40
CA ASP A 258 24.35 -0.49 22.44
C ASP A 258 23.16 -1.40 22.79
N THR A 259 22.99 -2.47 22.03
CA THR A 259 21.91 -3.45 22.20
C THR A 259 22.37 -4.82 21.65
N SER A 260 21.45 -5.74 21.37
CA SER A 260 21.72 -6.99 20.68
C SER A 260 20.57 -7.34 19.74
N ILE A 261 20.82 -8.22 18.77
CA ILE A 261 19.74 -8.67 17.88
C ILE A 261 18.64 -9.42 18.65
N GLN A 262 18.98 -10.07 19.77
CA GLN A 262 18.02 -10.73 20.66
C GLN A 262 17.07 -9.73 21.33
N GLU A 263 17.58 -8.57 21.76
CA GLU A 263 16.74 -7.51 22.33
C GLU A 263 15.80 -6.89 21.29
N ILE A 264 16.30 -6.68 20.07
CA ILE A 264 15.52 -6.16 18.94
C ILE A 264 14.42 -7.15 18.54
N ASP A 265 14.75 -8.43 18.38
CA ASP A 265 13.80 -9.51 18.07
C ASP A 265 12.67 -9.57 19.11
N ALA A 266 13.03 -9.61 20.40
CA ALA A 266 12.06 -9.66 21.50
C ALA A 266 11.16 -8.42 21.54
N ALA A 267 11.70 -7.23 21.22
CA ALA A 267 10.94 -5.99 21.16
C ALA A 267 9.94 -5.97 19.98
N LEU A 268 10.36 -6.42 18.79
CA LEU A 268 9.49 -6.51 17.62
C LEU A 268 8.34 -7.50 17.86
N LYS A 269 8.63 -8.68 18.42
CA LYS A 269 7.62 -9.67 18.82
C LYS A 269 6.65 -9.11 19.86
N ARG A 270 7.16 -8.45 20.90
CA ARG A 270 6.30 -7.81 21.92
C ARG A 270 5.43 -6.71 21.31
N ALA A 271 5.97 -5.85 20.46
CA ALA A 271 5.21 -4.78 19.82
C ALA A 271 4.06 -5.34 18.96
N SER A 272 4.32 -6.42 18.20
CA SER A 272 3.33 -7.07 17.33
C SER A 272 2.11 -7.63 18.07
N THR A 273 2.27 -7.98 19.36
CA THR A 273 1.20 -8.50 20.21
C THR A 273 0.57 -7.43 21.11
N THR A 274 1.10 -6.21 21.08
CA THR A 274 0.67 -5.08 21.93
C THR A 274 0.28 -3.86 21.07
N TYR A 275 1.09 -2.80 21.07
CA TYR A 275 0.71 -1.51 20.48
C TYR A 275 0.82 -1.46 18.95
N MET A 276 1.43 -2.47 18.32
CA MET A 276 1.47 -2.63 16.85
C MET A 276 0.58 -3.79 16.37
N ARG A 277 -0.32 -4.30 17.23
CA ARG A 277 -1.20 -5.40 16.87
C ARG A 277 -1.99 -5.10 15.59
N ASN A 278 -2.07 -6.08 14.70
CA ASN A 278 -2.68 -6.01 13.37
C ASN A 278 -1.96 -5.09 12.35
N ILE A 279 -0.87 -4.41 12.73
CA ILE A 279 -0.03 -3.62 11.82
C ILE A 279 1.31 -4.32 11.59
N LEU A 280 1.99 -4.66 12.69
CA LEU A 280 3.20 -5.46 12.69
C LEU A 280 2.85 -6.88 13.15
N GLY A 281 3.23 -7.87 12.35
CA GLY A 281 3.28 -9.28 12.73
C GLY A 281 4.70 -9.79 12.81
N TYR A 282 4.86 -11.06 13.16
CA TYR A 282 6.11 -11.78 12.98
C TYR A 282 5.86 -13.26 12.63
N THR A 283 6.91 -13.93 12.17
CA THR A 283 6.98 -15.38 12.02
C THR A 283 8.31 -15.92 12.56
N GLU A 284 8.28 -17.16 13.04
CA GLU A 284 9.45 -17.98 13.41
C GLU A 284 9.50 -19.28 12.59
N GLU A 285 8.67 -19.38 11.55
CA GLU A 285 8.60 -20.52 10.65
C GLU A 285 9.49 -20.29 9.42
N GLU A 286 9.84 -21.36 8.70
CA GLU A 286 10.66 -21.30 7.47
C GLU A 286 9.77 -20.93 6.27
N LEU A 287 9.20 -19.73 6.28
CA LEU A 287 8.26 -19.28 5.25
C LEU A 287 8.96 -18.65 4.04
N VAL A 288 8.26 -18.64 2.91
CA VAL A 288 8.68 -17.99 1.66
C VAL A 288 7.61 -17.01 1.17
N SER A 289 7.89 -16.27 0.09
CA SER A 289 7.02 -15.18 -0.38
C SER A 289 5.55 -15.57 -0.56
N THR A 290 5.27 -16.75 -1.11
CA THR A 290 3.89 -17.20 -1.38
C THR A 290 3.05 -17.39 -0.12
N ASP A 291 3.69 -17.63 1.02
CA ASP A 291 3.00 -17.89 2.30
C ASP A 291 2.43 -16.61 2.92
N PHE A 292 2.84 -15.44 2.41
CA PHE A 292 2.34 -14.13 2.85
C PHE A 292 1.29 -13.54 1.91
N ILE A 293 0.91 -14.24 0.83
CA ILE A 293 -0.20 -13.80 -0.03
C ILE A 293 -1.48 -13.73 0.82
N ASN A 294 -2.21 -12.63 0.70
CA ASN A 294 -3.41 -12.31 1.50
C ASN A 294 -3.14 -12.00 2.99
N ASP A 295 -1.89 -11.77 3.39
CA ASP A 295 -1.59 -11.29 4.74
C ASP A 295 -1.91 -9.79 4.86
N ASN A 296 -2.84 -9.45 5.76
CA ASN A 296 -3.38 -8.10 5.88
C ASN A 296 -2.54 -7.15 6.76
N ARG A 297 -1.42 -7.64 7.29
CA ARG A 297 -0.52 -6.83 8.12
C ARG A 297 0.40 -6.03 7.21
N SER A 298 0.64 -4.77 7.57
CA SER A 298 1.52 -3.90 6.82
C SER A 298 2.98 -4.37 6.81
N SER A 299 3.41 -5.07 7.85
CA SER A 299 4.77 -5.59 8.03
C SER A 299 4.75 -6.91 8.80
N ILE A 300 5.42 -7.94 8.28
CA ILE A 300 5.58 -9.23 8.96
C ILE A 300 7.07 -9.50 9.17
N TYR A 301 7.54 -9.27 10.39
CA TYR A 301 8.93 -9.47 10.79
C TYR A 301 9.34 -10.95 10.68
N ASP A 302 10.43 -11.23 9.99
CA ASP A 302 11.01 -12.57 9.87
C ASP A 302 12.07 -12.77 10.96
N SER A 303 11.69 -13.43 12.04
CA SER A 303 12.54 -13.61 13.21
C SER A 303 13.73 -14.51 12.90
N LYS A 304 13.51 -15.63 12.20
CA LYS A 304 14.59 -16.57 11.89
C LYS A 304 15.58 -15.99 10.89
N ALA A 305 15.09 -15.41 9.78
CA ALA A 305 15.97 -14.76 8.81
C ALA A 305 16.78 -13.63 9.45
N THR A 306 16.21 -12.93 10.42
CA THR A 306 16.92 -11.88 11.16
C THR A 306 17.95 -12.43 12.14
N LEU A 307 17.56 -13.33 13.05
CA LEU A 307 18.44 -13.86 14.10
C LEU A 307 19.62 -14.66 13.53
N GLN A 308 19.42 -15.41 12.44
CA GLN A 308 20.46 -16.25 11.83
C GLN A 308 21.49 -15.48 11.02
N ASN A 309 21.18 -14.26 10.56
CA ASN A 309 22.01 -13.50 9.60
C ASN A 309 22.59 -12.20 10.16
N ASN A 310 22.67 -12.07 11.48
CA ASN A 310 23.35 -10.95 12.16
C ASN A 310 24.70 -11.39 12.73
N LEU A 311 25.61 -10.43 12.94
CA LEU A 311 26.95 -10.69 13.45
C LEU A 311 26.92 -11.12 14.94
N PRO A 312 27.60 -12.21 15.34
CA PRO A 312 27.68 -12.61 16.74
C PRO A 312 28.37 -11.55 17.61
N GLY A 313 27.74 -11.19 18.75
CA GLY A 313 28.29 -10.23 19.71
C GLY A 313 28.19 -8.75 19.30
N GLU A 314 27.64 -8.46 18.12
CA GLU A 314 27.45 -7.11 17.60
C GLU A 314 26.48 -6.28 18.46
N LYS A 315 26.75 -4.98 18.57
CA LYS A 315 26.06 -4.07 19.49
C LYS A 315 25.32 -2.92 18.83
N ARG A 316 25.63 -2.59 17.57
CA ARG A 316 25.09 -1.41 16.88
C ARG A 316 24.66 -1.70 15.45
N PHE A 317 25.38 -2.54 14.72
CA PHE A 317 25.17 -2.75 13.28
C PHE A 317 24.27 -3.96 13.03
N PHE A 318 23.00 -3.71 12.72
CA PHE A 318 22.00 -4.77 12.63
C PHE A 318 21.30 -4.81 11.28
N LYS A 319 20.86 -6.00 10.91
CA LYS A 319 19.93 -6.27 9.81
C LYS A 319 18.58 -6.73 10.36
N VAL A 320 17.48 -6.26 9.78
CA VAL A 320 16.11 -6.71 10.05
C VAL A 320 15.41 -7.03 8.73
N VAL A 321 14.77 -8.19 8.66
CA VAL A 321 14.00 -8.67 7.50
C VAL A 321 12.51 -8.62 7.83
N SER A 322 11.71 -8.07 6.92
CA SER A 322 10.24 -8.05 7.07
C SER A 322 9.53 -8.20 5.74
N TRP A 323 8.59 -9.13 5.68
CA TRP A 323 7.71 -9.37 4.54
C TRP A 323 6.52 -8.40 4.53
N TYR A 324 5.90 -8.28 3.36
CA TYR A 324 4.61 -7.63 3.15
C TYR A 324 4.01 -8.08 1.81
N ASP A 325 2.72 -8.37 1.82
CA ASP A 325 1.94 -8.42 0.59
C ASP A 325 1.75 -6.98 0.10
N ASN A 326 2.30 -6.65 -1.07
CA ASN A 326 2.35 -5.27 -1.55
C ASN A 326 1.03 -4.78 -2.18
N GLU A 327 0.03 -5.66 -2.30
CA GLU A 327 -1.30 -5.33 -2.82
C GLU A 327 -2.39 -5.44 -1.74
N TRP A 328 -2.19 -6.27 -0.71
CA TRP A 328 -3.21 -6.62 0.26
C TRP A 328 -3.15 -5.88 1.61
N GLY A 329 -1.96 -5.73 2.18
CA GLY A 329 -1.73 -5.12 3.51
C GLY A 329 -1.80 -3.59 3.52
#